data_AF-A0A821BVN8-F1
#
_entry.id   AF-A0A821BVN8-F1
#
_cell.length_a   1.000
_cell.length_b   1.000
_cell.length_c   1.000
_cell.angle_alpha   90.00
_cell.angle_beta   90.00
_cell.angle_gamma   90.00
#
_symmetry.space_group_name_H-M   'P 1'
#
loop_
_entity.id
_entity.type
_entity.pdbx_description
1 polymer ?
#
loop_
_entity_poly.entity_id
_entity_poly.type
_entity_poly.pdbx_seq_one_letter_code
_entity_poly.pdbx_strand_id
1 'polypeptide(L)'
;SSETNIPIGTLASRISRNSNHHVGRPTALTKTEEKNLVDLIITLQDYGELSTCDDVLKYATEFVDIMNLKSRLKNGVPTRDWYYGFLRRWKDRLKIMNSTKLEKVRADVTLSTVDGW
;
A
#
# COMPACT_ATOMS: atom_id res chain seq x y z
N SER A 1 -16.07 44.26 -14.49
CA SER A 1 -16.18 43.18 -13.52
C SER A 1 -15.75 41.91 -14.21
N SER A 2 -14.79 41.10 -13.80
CA SER A 2 -13.82 40.96 -12.70
C SER A 2 -12.97 39.77 -13.21
N GLU A 3 -11.74 39.46 -12.88
CA GLU A 3 -10.98 39.59 -11.66
C GLU A 3 -9.72 38.81 -12.03
N THR A 4 -8.58 39.47 -12.18
CA THR A 4 -7.26 38.90 -11.92
C THR A 4 -6.28 40.02 -12.24
N ASN A 5 -6.00 40.84 -11.23
CA ASN A 5 -4.89 41.78 -11.23
C ASN A 5 -3.57 41.00 -11.07
N ILE A 6 -3.34 40.06 -11.99
CA ILE A 6 -2.21 39.13 -11.96
C ILE A 6 -1.35 39.49 -13.17
N PRO A 7 -0.11 39.97 -12.97
CA PRO A 7 0.79 40.26 -14.08
C PRO A 7 0.97 39.03 -14.98
N ILE A 8 1.01 39.24 -16.30
CA ILE A 8 1.16 38.17 -17.30
C ILE A 8 2.37 37.26 -16.99
N GLY A 9 3.45 37.80 -16.44
CA GLY A 9 4.62 37.00 -16.00
C GLY A 9 4.30 36.00 -14.89
N THR A 10 3.34 36.30 -14.01
CA THR A 10 2.86 35.38 -12.97
C THR A 10 2.01 34.26 -13.59
N LEU A 11 1.23 34.57 -14.62
CA LEU A 11 0.46 33.58 -15.38
C LEU A 11 1.40 32.62 -16.14
N ALA A 12 2.40 33.15 -16.83
CA ALA A 12 3.41 32.37 -17.55
C ALA A 12 4.26 31.51 -16.59
N SER A 13 4.64 32.04 -15.43
CA SER A 13 5.36 31.28 -14.40
C SER A 13 4.52 30.17 -13.79
N ARG A 14 3.20 30.36 -13.59
CA ARG A 14 2.29 29.31 -13.15
C ARG A 14 2.10 28.22 -14.22
N ILE A 15 1.96 28.60 -15.48
CA ILE A 15 1.84 27.65 -16.60
C ILE A 15 3.13 26.82 -16.76
N SER A 16 4.30 27.46 -16.63
CA SER A 16 5.61 26.81 -16.70
C SER A 16 5.91 25.92 -15.48
N ARG A 17 5.41 26.26 -14.28
CA ARG A 17 5.60 25.47 -13.04
C ARG A 17 4.58 24.35 -12.85
N ASN A 18 3.57 24.26 -13.72
CA ASN A 18 2.45 23.31 -13.55
C ASN A 18 2.81 21.85 -13.87
N SER A 19 4.07 21.54 -14.18
CA SER A 19 4.53 20.16 -14.43
C SER A 19 5.03 19.44 -13.18
N ASN A 20 5.26 20.15 -12.07
CA ASN A 20 5.56 19.51 -10.79
C ASN A 20 4.26 19.32 -10.01
N HIS A 21 3.35 18.50 -10.56
CA HIS A 21 2.46 17.74 -9.68
C HIS A 21 3.33 17.19 -8.56
N HIS A 22 2.96 17.43 -7.31
CA HIS A 22 3.63 16.92 -6.12
C HIS A 22 3.97 15.44 -6.29
N VAL A 23 5.14 15.15 -6.87
CA VAL A 23 5.77 13.84 -6.78
C VAL A 23 6.17 13.81 -5.33
N GLY A 24 5.27 13.29 -4.50
CA GLY A 24 5.55 13.08 -3.09
C GLY A 24 6.88 12.33 -2.96
N ARG A 25 7.47 12.38 -1.76
CA ARG A 25 8.71 11.65 -1.47
C ARG A 25 8.68 10.26 -2.13
N PRO A 26 9.73 9.87 -2.88
CA PRO A 26 9.79 8.55 -3.51
C PRO A 26 9.41 7.49 -2.49
N THR A 27 8.51 6.58 -2.86
CA THR A 27 8.13 5.47 -1.98
C THR A 27 9.37 4.68 -1.61
N ALA A 28 9.44 4.24 -0.34
CA ALA A 28 10.59 3.48 0.14
C ALA A 28 10.81 2.17 -0.64
N LEU A 29 9.73 1.63 -1.19
CA LEU A 29 9.74 0.51 -2.12
C LEU A 29 9.43 1.01 -3.55
N THR A 30 10.11 0.41 -4.52
CA THR A 30 9.79 0.54 -5.93
C THR A 30 8.45 -0.12 -6.24
N LYS A 31 7.83 0.25 -7.36
CA LYS A 31 6.55 -0.35 -7.79
C LYS A 31 6.63 -1.87 -7.95
N THR A 32 7.77 -2.39 -8.42
CA THR A 32 8.01 -3.83 -8.59
C THR A 32 8.12 -4.53 -7.24
N GLU A 33 8.86 -3.96 -6.28
CA GLU A 33 8.97 -4.49 -4.91
C GLU A 33 7.60 -4.47 -4.20
N GLU A 34 6.85 -3.37 -4.32
CA GLU A 34 5.48 -3.31 -3.78
C GLU A 34 4.55 -4.34 -4.44
N LYS A 35 4.70 -4.59 -5.74
CA LYS A 35 3.89 -5.61 -6.44
C LYS A 35 4.11 -7.00 -5.85
N ASN A 36 5.37 -7.39 -5.63
CA ASN A 36 5.69 -8.68 -5.03
C ASN A 36 5.11 -8.81 -3.63
N LEU A 37 5.17 -7.73 -2.84
CA LEU A 37 4.55 -7.70 -1.51
C LEU A 37 3.02 -7.79 -1.58
N VAL A 38 2.38 -7.13 -2.56
CA VAL A 38 0.94 -7.25 -2.81
C VAL A 38 0.56 -8.69 -3.19
N ASP A 39 1.34 -9.34 -4.05
CA ASP A 39 1.07 -10.71 -4.47
C ASP A 39 1.16 -11.66 -3.26
N LEU A 40 2.18 -11.51 -2.41
CA LEU A 40 2.30 -12.23 -1.14
C LEU A 40 1.08 -11.98 -0.23
N ILE A 41 0.66 -10.72 -0.09
CA ILE A 41 -0.50 -10.34 0.74
C ILE A 41 -1.79 -10.96 0.21
N ILE A 42 -2.00 -10.99 -1.11
CA ILE A 42 -3.19 -11.62 -1.70
C ILE A 42 -3.18 -13.12 -1.43
N THR A 43 -2.05 -13.79 -1.64
CA THR A 43 -1.89 -15.21 -1.34
C THR A 43 -2.22 -15.51 0.11
N LEU A 44 -1.65 -14.75 1.05
CA LEU A 44 -1.91 -14.90 2.48
C LEU A 44 -3.37 -14.56 2.87
N GLN A 45 -4.04 -13.65 2.14
CA GLN A 45 -5.48 -13.40 2.32
C GLN A 45 -6.33 -14.58 1.84
N ASP A 46 -5.96 -15.23 0.73
CA ASP A 46 -6.63 -16.42 0.21
C ASP A 46 -6.47 -17.61 1.18
N TYR A 47 -5.33 -17.71 1.87
CA TYR A 47 -5.13 -18.68 2.96
C TYR A 47 -5.82 -18.28 4.28
N GLY A 48 -6.45 -17.10 4.35
CA GLY A 48 -7.12 -16.61 5.56
C GLY A 48 -6.18 -16.16 6.67
N GLU A 49 -4.89 -15.98 6.41
CA GLU A 49 -3.87 -15.70 7.44
C GLU A 49 -3.75 -14.19 7.74
N LEU A 50 -4.10 -13.32 6.79
CA LEU A 50 -4.00 -11.86 6.92
C LEU A 50 -5.28 -11.19 7.41
N SER A 51 -5.26 -10.60 8.61
CA SER A 51 -6.46 -10.02 9.23
C SER A 51 -6.35 -8.57 9.66
N THR A 52 -5.13 -8.08 9.90
CA THR A 52 -4.95 -6.77 10.53
C THR A 52 -3.87 -5.92 9.86
N CYS A 53 -3.91 -4.62 10.15
CA CYS A 53 -2.84 -3.69 9.81
C CYS A 53 -1.50 -4.19 10.36
N ASP A 54 -1.48 -4.73 11.57
CA ASP A 54 -0.26 -5.22 12.21
C ASP A 54 0.32 -6.46 11.49
N ASP A 55 -0.53 -7.36 10.96
CA ASP A 55 -0.05 -8.48 10.13
C ASP A 55 0.62 -7.97 8.85
N VAL A 56 -0.02 -7.01 8.15
CA VAL A 56 0.57 -6.43 6.93
C VAL A 56 1.89 -5.74 7.24
N LEU A 57 1.99 -5.03 8.36
CA LEU A 57 3.24 -4.41 8.80
C LEU A 57 4.31 -5.45 9.14
N LYS A 58 3.93 -6.58 9.76
CA LYS A 58 4.84 -7.70 10.05
C LYS A 58 5.42 -8.28 8.76
N TYR A 59 4.58 -8.70 7.81
CA TYR A 59 5.05 -9.26 6.55
C TYR A 59 5.81 -8.24 5.71
N ALA A 60 5.42 -6.97 5.73
CA ALA A 60 6.18 -5.90 5.07
C ALA A 60 7.57 -5.71 5.72
N THR A 61 7.68 -5.86 7.04
CA THR A 61 8.96 -5.82 7.76
C THR A 61 9.85 -6.99 7.37
N GLU A 62 9.30 -8.22 7.36
CA GLU A 62 10.01 -9.42 6.94
C GLU A 62 10.47 -9.32 5.48
N PHE A 63 9.61 -8.84 4.59
CA PHE A 63 9.94 -8.61 3.18
C PHE A 63 11.08 -7.61 3.02
N VAL A 64 11.05 -6.50 3.75
CA VAL A 64 12.12 -5.49 3.77
C VAL A 64 13.43 -6.08 4.30
N ASP A 65 13.37 -6.97 5.28
CA ASP A 65 14.55 -7.64 5.84
C ASP A 65 15.18 -8.60 4.82
N ILE A 66 14.37 -9.50 4.25
CA ILE A 66 14.80 -10.48 3.23
C ILE A 66 15.41 -9.79 2.01
N MET A 67 14.81 -8.68 1.58
CA MET A 67 15.28 -7.91 0.43
C MET A 67 16.43 -6.94 0.76
N ASN A 68 16.88 -6.89 2.03
CA ASN A 68 17.90 -5.98 2.53
C ASN A 68 17.61 -4.49 2.23
N LEU A 69 16.34 -4.09 2.36
CA LEU A 69 15.84 -2.75 2.02
C LEU A 69 15.67 -1.83 3.25
N LYS A 70 16.13 -2.25 4.43
CA LYS A 70 16.00 -1.50 5.69
C LYS A 70 16.49 -0.05 5.57
N SER A 71 17.54 0.22 4.81
CA SER A 71 18.09 1.56 4.61
C SER A 71 17.13 2.54 3.91
N ARG A 72 16.13 2.04 3.18
CA ARG A 72 15.16 2.87 2.44
C ARG A 72 13.96 3.31 3.28
N LEU A 73 13.73 2.67 4.44
CA LEU A 73 12.66 3.02 5.37
C LEU A 73 13.19 3.84 6.54
N LYS A 74 12.34 4.73 7.07
CA LYS A 74 12.64 5.46 8.31
C LYS A 74 12.72 4.44 9.44
N ASN A 75 13.90 4.25 10.02
CA ASN A 75 14.20 3.25 11.06
C ASN A 75 14.13 1.79 10.58
N GLY A 76 14.14 1.54 9.27
CA GLY A 76 14.14 0.17 8.73
C GLY A 76 12.85 -0.62 8.88
N VAL A 77 11.77 0.01 9.35
CA VAL A 77 10.48 -0.65 9.59
C VAL A 77 9.35 0.17 8.93
N PRO A 78 8.40 -0.49 8.23
CA PRO A 78 7.20 0.19 7.74
C PRO A 78 6.34 0.66 8.92
N THR A 79 5.88 1.92 8.86
CA THR A 79 4.98 2.51 9.86
C THR A 79 3.52 2.43 9.43
N ARG A 80 2.58 2.74 10.34
CA ARG A 80 1.15 2.85 10.01
C ARG A 80 0.88 3.85 8.87
N ASP A 81 1.59 4.98 8.83
CA ASP A 81 1.49 5.93 7.71
C ASP A 81 1.90 5.30 6.37
N TRP A 82 2.97 4.49 6.38
CA TRP A 82 3.38 3.75 5.19
C TRP A 82 2.30 2.77 4.75
N TYR A 83 1.66 2.06 5.69
CA TYR A 83 0.56 1.13 5.42
C TYR A 83 -0.63 1.82 4.76
N TYR A 84 -1.12 2.94 5.30
CA TYR A 84 -2.23 3.66 4.68
C TYR A 84 -1.88 4.18 3.28
N GLY A 85 -0.64 4.64 3.09
CA GLY A 85 -0.13 5.01 1.77
C GLY A 85 -0.10 3.83 0.80
N PHE A 86 0.38 2.67 1.26
CA PHE A 86 0.48 1.44 0.49
C PHE A 86 -0.91 0.93 0.07
N LEU A 87 -1.87 0.87 1.00
CA LEU A 87 -3.26 0.54 0.69
C LEU A 87 -3.86 1.50 -0.33
N ARG A 88 -3.63 2.81 -0.18
CA ARG A 88 -4.17 3.80 -1.12
C ARG A 88 -3.64 3.60 -2.53
N ARG A 89 -2.37 3.21 -2.69
CA ARG A 89 -1.74 2.92 -4.00
C ARG A 89 -2.27 1.63 -4.63
N TRP A 90 -2.57 0.62 -3.82
CA TRP A 90 -2.94 -0.71 -4.28
C TRP A 90 -4.39 -1.07 -4.01
N LYS A 91 -5.25 -0.09 -3.74
CA LYS A 91 -6.69 -0.27 -3.44
C LYS A 91 -7.45 -1.09 -4.48
N ASP A 92 -7.01 -1.06 -5.73
CA ASP A 92 -7.68 -1.77 -6.83
C ASP A 92 -7.34 -3.27 -6.82
N ARG A 93 -6.25 -3.66 -6.15
CA ARG A 93 -5.80 -5.05 -6.02
C ARG A 93 -6.06 -5.60 -4.61
N LEU A 94 -5.79 -4.81 -3.59
CA LEU A 94 -5.99 -5.18 -2.19
C LEU A 94 -7.44 -4.94 -1.81
N LYS A 95 -8.21 -6.02 -1.69
CA LYS A 95 -9.53 -5.96 -1.07
C LYS A 95 -9.31 -5.81 0.43
N ILE A 96 -9.64 -4.64 0.98
CA ILE A 96 -9.77 -4.48 2.42
C ILE A 96 -10.98 -5.33 2.83
N MET A 97 -10.75 -6.59 3.18
CA MET A 97 -11.81 -7.43 3.71
C MET A 97 -12.05 -7.00 5.15
N ASN A 98 -13.28 -6.61 5.44
CA ASN A 98 -13.72 -6.42 6.82
C ASN A 98 -13.56 -7.75 7.57
N SER A 99 -13.10 -7.68 8.82
CA SER A 99 -12.82 -8.83 9.69
C SER A 99 -13.90 -9.93 9.67
N THR A 100 -15.18 -9.55 9.62
CA THR A 100 -16.33 -10.50 9.55
C THR A 100 -16.38 -11.32 8.26
N LYS A 101 -15.91 -10.77 7.13
CA LYS A 101 -15.86 -11.52 5.85
C LYS A 101 -14.69 -12.50 5.85
N LEU A 102 -13.61 -12.15 6.54
CA LEU A 102 -12.43 -13.01 6.73
C LEU A 102 -12.72 -14.20 7.64
N GLU A 103 -13.46 -14.01 8.74
CA GLU A 103 -13.89 -15.11 9.62
C GLU A 103 -14.68 -16.17 8.86
N LYS A 104 -15.55 -15.75 7.94
CA LYS A 104 -16.29 -16.67 7.06
C LYS A 104 -15.37 -17.44 6.11
N VAL A 105 -14.38 -16.77 5.50
CA VAL A 105 -13.40 -17.45 4.62
C VAL A 105 -12.54 -18.43 5.43
N ARG A 106 -12.11 -18.05 6.65
CA ARG A 106 -11.38 -18.95 7.55
C ARG A 106 -12.18 -20.21 7.86
N ALA A 107 -13.45 -20.05 8.24
CA ALA A 107 -14.33 -21.18 8.52
C ALA A 107 -14.46 -22.12 7.30
N ASP A 108 -14.61 -21.56 6.10
CA ASP A 108 -14.74 -22.30 4.84
C ASP A 108 -13.46 -23.09 4.48
N VAL A 109 -12.29 -22.46 4.62
CA VAL A 109 -10.98 -23.13 4.41
C VAL A 109 -10.75 -24.24 5.44
N THR A 110 -11.10 -24.01 6.71
CA THR A 110 -10.97 -25.07 7.73
C THR A 110 -11.93 -26.24 7.48
N LEU A 111 -13.16 -26.00 7.02
CA LEU A 111 -14.12 -27.06 6.72
C LEU A 111 -13.65 -27.93 5.54
N SER A 112 -13.14 -27.31 4.46
CA SER A 112 -12.63 -28.05 3.30
C SER A 112 -11.37 -28.86 3.58
N THR A 113 -10.61 -28.53 4.63
CA THR A 113 -9.43 -29.29 5.06
C THR A 113 -9.80 -30.53 5.89
N VAL A 114 -10.93 -30.50 6.61
CA VAL A 114 -11.37 -31.61 7.47
C VAL A 114 -12.18 -32.66 6.71
N ASP A 115 -12.83 -32.28 5.60
CA ASP A 115 -13.62 -33.19 4.75
C ASP A 115 -12.76 -34.07 3.80
N GLY A 116 -11.43 -33.99 3.91
CA GLY A 116 -10.47 -34.72 3.08
C GLY A 116 -9.86 -35.99 3.69
N TRP A 117 -10.43 -36.53 4.78
CA TRP A 117 -9.95 -37.74 5.47
C TRP A 117 -11.05 -38.80 5.61
#